data_AF-A0A6I8NYH8-F1
#
_entry.id   AF-A0A6I8NYH8-F1
#
_cell.length_a   1.000
_cell.length_b   1.000
_cell.length_c   1.000
_cell.angle_alpha   90.00
_cell.angle_beta   90.00
_cell.angle_gamma   90.00
#
_symmetry.space_group_name_H-M   'P 1'
#
loop_
_entity.id
_entity.type
_entity.pdbx_description
1 polymer ?
#
loop_
_entity_poly.entity_id
_entity_poly.type
_entity_poly.pdbx_seq_one_letter_code
_entity_poly.pdbx_strand_id
1 'polypeptide(L)'
;MESRGRGDGFTTPRTADVLCVPTPDDASQVFLEAVAEEKPHVKPYFSKTILDIEVVEGSAARFDCKIEGHPDPEVVWFKDEHSIKESRHFQIDYDEDGNCSLTIADVSGDDDAKYTCKAVNCAGEATCAAELIVETMASEGGGGGAGAGGDDDQEEEEEEEEEE
;
A
#
# COMPACT_ATOMS: atom_id res chain seq x y z
N MET A 1 9.66 -9.83 -96.21
CA MET A 1 10.88 -9.92 -95.39
C MET A 1 10.74 -9.00 -94.19
N GLU A 2 11.08 -9.50 -93.01
CA GLU A 2 11.62 -8.79 -91.84
C GLU A 2 10.71 -7.77 -91.12
N SER A 3 10.14 -8.08 -89.96
CA SER A 3 10.79 -8.12 -88.62
C SER A 3 11.18 -6.74 -88.08
N ARG A 4 10.49 -6.29 -87.02
CA ARG A 4 11.03 -6.04 -85.65
C ARG A 4 10.07 -5.15 -84.84
N GLY A 5 9.78 -5.58 -83.60
CA GLY A 5 8.76 -4.99 -82.73
C GLY A 5 9.24 -3.87 -81.80
N ARG A 6 8.32 -3.48 -80.91
CA ARG A 6 8.43 -2.73 -79.64
C ARG A 6 6.99 -2.78 -79.07
N GLY A 7 6.72 -3.46 -77.96
CA GLY A 7 7.11 -3.07 -76.61
C GLY A 7 5.87 -2.48 -75.92
N ASP A 8 5.03 -3.34 -75.36
CA ASP A 8 3.83 -2.98 -74.61
C ASP A 8 4.21 -2.32 -73.28
N GLY A 9 4.25 -0.99 -73.29
CA GLY A 9 4.38 -0.18 -72.08
C GLY A 9 3.01 0.09 -71.49
N PHE A 10 2.65 -0.65 -70.45
CA PHE A 10 1.48 -0.41 -69.62
C PHE A 10 1.67 0.92 -68.86
N THR A 11 1.10 2.00 -69.38
CA THR A 11 1.03 3.29 -68.67
C THR A 11 -0.42 3.49 -68.25
N THR A 12 -0.67 3.32 -66.96
CA THR A 12 -1.97 3.52 -66.30
C THR A 12 -2.47 4.96 -66.51
N PRO A 13 -3.74 5.19 -66.88
CA PRO A 13 -4.33 6.51 -66.72
C PRO A 13 -4.66 6.76 -65.25
N ARG A 14 -4.06 7.81 -64.67
CA ARG A 14 -4.51 8.44 -63.42
C ARG A 14 -5.45 9.57 -63.75
N THR A 15 -6.68 9.48 -63.26
CA THR A 15 -7.48 10.57 -62.67
C THR A 15 -8.92 10.04 -62.55
N ALA A 16 -9.26 9.51 -61.38
CA ALA A 16 -10.63 9.30 -60.97
C ALA A 16 -10.80 10.11 -59.69
N ASP A 17 -10.95 11.42 -59.86
CA ASP A 17 -11.16 12.34 -58.76
C ASP A 17 -12.58 12.90 -58.82
N VAL A 18 -13.32 12.48 -57.79
CA VAL A 18 -14.32 13.26 -57.05
C VAL A 18 -15.59 13.63 -57.80
N LEU A 19 -16.60 12.75 -57.71
CA LEU A 19 -17.99 13.19 -57.62
C LEU A 19 -18.71 12.40 -56.51
N CYS A 20 -19.15 13.16 -55.50
CA CYS A 20 -20.00 12.79 -54.36
C CYS A 20 -19.33 12.10 -53.16
N VAL A 21 -18.83 12.90 -52.23
CA VAL A 21 -19.00 12.62 -50.79
C VAL A 21 -19.75 13.83 -50.22
N PRO A 22 -20.87 13.62 -49.49
CA PRO A 22 -21.71 14.70 -48.97
C PRO A 22 -20.88 15.64 -48.08
N THR A 23 -21.09 16.95 -48.24
CA THR A 23 -20.73 17.92 -47.20
C THR A 23 -21.40 17.48 -45.91
N PRO A 24 -20.67 17.27 -44.80
CA PRO A 24 -21.31 17.09 -43.51
C PRO A 24 -21.85 18.44 -43.04
N ASP A 25 -22.96 18.88 -43.65
CA ASP A 25 -24.02 19.60 -42.94
C ASP A 25 -24.81 18.56 -42.11
N ASP A 26 -24.07 17.86 -41.27
CA ASP A 26 -24.57 17.09 -40.14
C ASP A 26 -23.53 17.34 -39.05
N ALA A 27 -23.46 18.61 -38.64
CA ALA A 27 -22.77 19.05 -37.45
C ALA A 27 -23.43 18.50 -36.16
N SER A 28 -24.08 17.34 -36.25
CA SER A 28 -24.79 16.67 -35.17
C SER A 28 -24.31 15.25 -34.91
N GLN A 29 -23.42 14.66 -35.73
CA GLN A 29 -22.99 13.27 -35.51
C GLN A 29 -21.48 13.01 -35.46
N VAL A 30 -20.64 14.04 -35.30
CA VAL A 30 -19.21 13.87 -34.96
C VAL A 30 -18.72 14.96 -33.99
N PHE A 31 -19.17 14.93 -32.74
CA PHE A 31 -18.41 15.54 -31.64
C PHE A 31 -18.67 14.85 -30.29
N LEU A 32 -18.63 13.51 -30.30
CA LEU A 32 -18.13 12.76 -29.15
C LEU A 32 -16.71 12.26 -29.47
N GLU A 33 -15.94 13.07 -30.20
CA GLU A 33 -14.49 12.84 -30.32
C GLU A 33 -13.85 13.13 -28.96
N ALA A 34 -13.56 12.04 -28.25
CA ALA A 34 -12.54 11.94 -27.22
C ALA A 34 -12.51 13.08 -26.18
N VAL A 35 -13.50 13.10 -25.29
CA VAL A 35 -13.14 13.43 -23.90
C VAL A 35 -12.30 12.25 -23.45
N ALA A 36 -10.99 12.46 -23.26
CA ALA A 36 -10.16 11.51 -22.54
C ALA A 36 -10.95 11.14 -21.28
N GLU A 37 -11.32 9.86 -21.15
CA GLU A 37 -12.01 9.35 -19.97
C GLU A 37 -11.00 9.37 -18.81
N GLU A 38 -10.64 10.56 -18.34
CA GLU A 38 -9.84 10.73 -17.15
C GLU A 38 -10.80 10.42 -16.00
N LYS A 39 -10.76 9.16 -15.53
CA LYS A 39 -11.44 8.74 -14.29
C LYS A 39 -11.25 9.84 -13.25
N PRO A 40 -12.33 10.27 -12.56
CA PRO A 40 -12.23 11.39 -11.62
C PRO A 40 -11.12 11.11 -10.62
N HIS A 41 -10.30 12.12 -10.33
CA HIS A 41 -9.31 11.97 -9.27
C HIS A 41 -10.04 11.84 -7.93
N VAL A 42 -9.80 10.74 -7.24
CA VAL A 42 -10.36 10.40 -5.93
C VAL A 42 -9.22 10.42 -4.93
N LYS A 43 -9.37 11.25 -3.89
CA LYS A 43 -8.43 11.26 -2.75
C LYS A 43 -8.33 9.86 -2.14
N PRO A 44 -7.15 9.43 -1.69
CA PRO A 44 -7.02 8.13 -1.07
C PRO A 44 -7.86 8.08 0.20
N TYR A 45 -8.39 6.90 0.52
CA TYR A 45 -8.99 6.58 1.79
C TYR A 45 -8.76 5.11 2.13
N PHE A 46 -8.72 4.80 3.42
CA PHE A 46 -8.61 3.42 3.88
C PHE A 46 -10.00 2.82 3.99
N SER A 47 -10.34 1.94 3.04
CA SER A 47 -11.55 1.11 3.10
C SER A 47 -11.43 0.03 4.19
N LYS A 48 -10.20 -0.43 4.44
CA LYS A 48 -9.83 -1.23 5.62
C LYS A 48 -8.57 -0.63 6.24
N THR A 49 -8.62 -0.31 7.52
CA THR A 49 -7.46 0.16 8.28
C THR A 49 -6.70 -1.02 8.87
N ILE A 50 -5.43 -0.78 9.19
CA ILE A 50 -4.67 -1.66 10.06
C ILE A 50 -5.27 -1.69 11.47
N LEU A 51 -5.06 -2.78 12.19
CA LEU A 51 -5.53 -3.00 13.56
C LEU A 51 -4.32 -3.32 14.44
N ASP A 52 -4.48 -3.13 15.75
CA ASP A 52 -3.51 -3.60 16.74
C ASP A 52 -3.30 -5.12 16.63
N ILE A 53 -2.06 -5.54 16.87
CA ILE A 53 -1.66 -6.95 16.79
C ILE A 53 -0.76 -7.25 17.97
N GLU A 54 -1.05 -8.35 18.65
CA GLU A 54 -0.18 -8.94 19.66
C GLU A 54 0.45 -10.21 19.10
N VAL A 55 1.78 -10.28 19.12
CA VAL A 55 2.55 -11.44 18.65
C VAL A 55 3.65 -11.78 19.63
N VAL A 56 4.04 -13.04 19.62
CA VAL A 56 5.15 -13.51 20.43
C VAL A 56 6.48 -13.25 19.73
N GLU A 57 7.51 -12.87 20.50
CA GLU A 57 8.89 -12.70 20.00
C GLU A 57 9.36 -13.93 19.21
N GLY A 58 9.98 -13.69 18.05
CA GLY A 58 10.41 -14.70 17.09
C GLY A 58 9.32 -15.17 16.12
N SER A 59 8.08 -14.67 16.26
CA SER A 59 6.99 -14.91 15.29
C SER A 59 6.99 -13.88 14.17
N ALA A 60 6.07 -14.01 13.21
CA ALA A 60 5.86 -13.00 12.18
C ALA A 60 4.57 -12.22 12.45
N ALA A 61 4.61 -10.89 12.28
CA ALA A 61 3.44 -10.01 12.35
C ALA A 61 3.03 -9.56 10.94
N ARG A 62 1.74 -9.37 10.72
CA ARG A 62 1.22 -8.91 9.42
C ARG A 62 0.08 -7.91 9.61
N PHE A 63 0.29 -6.70 9.11
CA PHE A 63 -0.75 -5.68 9.01
C PHE A 63 -1.39 -5.72 7.63
N ASP A 64 -2.72 -5.73 7.58
CA ASP A 64 -3.50 -5.73 6.33
C ASP A 64 -4.40 -4.51 6.26
N CYS A 65 -4.30 -3.74 5.17
CA CYS A 65 -5.17 -2.63 4.88
C CYS A 65 -5.63 -2.62 3.41
N LYS A 66 -6.68 -1.85 3.13
CA LYS A 66 -7.24 -1.66 1.79
C LYS A 66 -7.35 -0.17 1.55
N ILE A 67 -6.68 0.31 0.51
CA ILE A 67 -6.60 1.70 0.13
C ILE A 67 -7.37 1.84 -1.18
N GLU A 68 -8.26 2.82 -1.24
CA GLU A 68 -8.92 3.18 -2.49
C GLU A 68 -8.63 4.62 -2.81
N GLY A 69 -8.31 4.90 -4.07
CA GLY A 69 -7.93 6.21 -4.56
C GLY A 69 -7.67 6.15 -6.05
N HIS A 70 -7.80 7.29 -6.74
CA HIS A 70 -7.47 7.40 -8.14
C HIS A 70 -6.83 8.76 -8.43
N PRO A 71 -5.70 8.85 -9.14
CA PRO A 71 -4.83 7.77 -9.59
C PRO A 71 -4.25 6.96 -8.41
N ASP A 72 -3.61 5.83 -8.72
CA ASP A 72 -3.02 4.93 -7.73
C ASP A 72 -2.15 5.69 -6.73
N PRO A 73 -2.45 5.58 -5.41
CA PRO A 73 -1.69 6.28 -4.39
C PRO A 73 -0.33 5.61 -4.14
N GLU A 74 0.67 6.43 -3.83
CA GLU A 74 1.94 5.96 -3.29
C GLU A 74 1.75 5.62 -1.80
N VAL A 75 2.12 4.41 -1.42
CA VAL A 75 1.98 3.91 -0.05
C VAL A 75 3.34 3.91 0.65
N VAL A 76 3.40 4.56 1.80
CA VAL A 76 4.59 4.67 2.64
C VAL A 76 4.25 4.20 4.05
N TRP A 77 5.08 3.31 4.60
CA TRP A 77 4.94 2.80 5.95
C TRP A 77 5.95 3.47 6.89
N PHE A 78 5.56 3.67 8.15
CA PHE A 78 6.38 4.28 9.19
C PHE A 78 6.33 3.43 10.46
N LYS A 79 7.47 3.26 11.14
CA LYS A 79 7.62 2.67 12.47
C LYS A 79 8.06 3.79 13.40
N ASP A 80 7.24 4.15 14.39
CA ASP A 80 7.55 5.22 15.35
C ASP A 80 8.02 6.51 14.66
N GLU A 81 7.24 6.97 13.67
CA GLU A 81 7.55 8.15 12.82
C GLU A 81 8.71 7.98 11.81
N HIS A 82 9.46 6.87 11.84
CA HIS A 82 10.55 6.59 10.90
C HIS A 82 10.07 5.82 9.68
N SER A 83 10.42 6.28 8.47
CA SER A 83 10.03 5.60 7.22
C SER A 83 10.62 4.18 7.14
N ILE A 84 9.75 3.19 6.96
CA ILE A 84 10.13 1.80 6.72
C ILE A 84 10.47 1.64 5.24
N LYS A 85 11.54 0.89 4.97
CA LYS A 85 11.91 0.46 3.62
C LYS A 85 11.79 -1.05 3.52
N GLU A 86 11.39 -1.51 2.34
CA GLU A 86 11.36 -2.94 2.04
C GLU A 86 12.74 -3.57 2.29
N SER A 87 12.75 -4.67 3.02
CA SER A 87 13.94 -5.40 3.46
C SER A 87 13.58 -6.86 3.75
N ARG A 88 14.56 -7.66 4.20
CA ARG A 88 14.27 -9.05 4.60
C ARG A 88 13.38 -9.15 5.85
N HIS A 89 13.45 -8.12 6.70
CA HIS A 89 12.66 -7.99 7.92
C HIS A 89 11.27 -7.44 7.63
N PHE A 90 11.21 -6.35 6.85
CA PHE A 90 9.98 -5.68 6.45
C PHE A 90 9.63 -5.98 5.00
N GLN A 91 8.61 -6.79 4.75
CA GLN A 91 8.08 -7.06 3.42
C GLN A 91 6.80 -6.25 3.20
N ILE A 92 6.77 -5.46 2.13
CA ILE A 92 5.62 -4.61 1.80
C ILE A 92 5.03 -5.14 0.50
N ASP A 93 3.73 -5.40 0.50
CA ASP A 93 2.98 -5.82 -0.67
C ASP A 93 1.88 -4.81 -0.94
N TYR A 94 1.75 -4.37 -2.18
CA TYR A 94 0.71 -3.45 -2.64
C TYR A 94 0.25 -3.87 -4.03
N ASP A 95 -1.03 -4.22 -4.13
CA ASP A 95 -1.66 -4.75 -5.34
C ASP A 95 -2.50 -3.68 -6.07
N GLU A 96 -2.77 -3.87 -7.36
CA GLU A 96 -3.52 -2.92 -8.20
C GLU A 96 -4.97 -2.74 -7.73
N ASP A 97 -5.50 -3.73 -7.01
CA ASP A 97 -6.80 -3.65 -6.35
C ASP A 97 -6.80 -2.73 -5.11
N GLY A 98 -5.66 -2.18 -4.71
CA GLY A 98 -5.51 -1.35 -3.51
C GLY A 98 -5.36 -2.17 -2.22
N ASN A 99 -5.08 -3.47 -2.33
CA ASN A 99 -4.74 -4.32 -1.19
C ASN A 99 -3.30 -4.02 -0.77
N CYS A 100 -3.08 -3.62 0.49
CA CYS A 100 -1.75 -3.38 1.02
C CYS A 100 -1.51 -4.23 2.27
N SER A 101 -0.33 -4.81 2.37
CA SER A 101 0.08 -5.52 3.58
C SER A 101 1.55 -5.29 3.93
N LEU A 102 1.83 -5.16 5.22
CA LEU A 102 3.17 -5.08 5.78
C LEU A 102 3.41 -6.34 6.63
N THR A 103 4.37 -7.15 6.24
CA THR A 103 4.80 -8.33 6.99
C THR A 103 6.14 -8.07 7.64
N ILE A 104 6.22 -8.35 8.94
CA ILE A 104 7.41 -8.24 9.77
C ILE A 104 7.84 -9.66 10.12
N ALA A 105 8.96 -10.12 9.57
CA ALA A 105 9.53 -11.41 9.90
C ALA A 105 10.37 -11.33 11.18
N ASP A 106 10.49 -12.42 11.94
CA ASP A 106 11.38 -12.50 13.11
C ASP A 106 11.18 -11.32 14.09
N VAL A 107 9.94 -11.12 14.53
CA VAL A 107 9.55 -10.00 15.39
C VAL A 107 10.38 -10.03 16.68
N SER A 108 11.02 -8.92 16.98
CA SER A 108 11.84 -8.72 18.18
C SER A 108 11.22 -7.69 19.11
N GLY A 109 11.66 -7.63 20.37
CA GLY A 109 11.22 -6.55 21.27
C GLY A 109 11.52 -5.12 20.78
N ASP A 110 12.41 -4.92 19.81
CA ASP A 110 12.63 -3.61 19.16
C ASP A 110 11.48 -3.24 18.21
N ASP A 111 10.76 -4.24 17.69
CA ASP A 111 9.65 -4.04 16.76
C ASP A 111 8.35 -3.59 17.44
N ASP A 112 8.27 -3.67 18.77
CA ASP A 112 7.18 -3.11 19.57
C ASP A 112 7.11 -1.59 19.35
N ALA A 113 6.16 -1.18 18.50
CA ALA A 113 6.09 0.18 18.00
C ALA A 113 4.73 0.49 17.37
N LYS A 114 4.50 1.78 17.16
CA LYS A 114 3.36 2.27 16.39
C LYS A 114 3.68 2.27 14.90
N TYR A 115 2.92 1.49 14.14
CA TYR A 115 3.01 1.41 12.69
C TYR A 115 1.98 2.34 12.04
N THR A 116 2.43 3.18 11.11
CA THR A 116 1.58 4.13 10.40
C THR A 116 1.68 3.89 8.90
N CYS A 117 0.55 3.71 8.23
CA CYS A 117 0.45 3.60 6.78
C CYS A 117 -0.08 4.92 6.21
N LYS A 118 0.67 5.53 5.29
CA LYS A 118 0.32 6.76 4.61
C LYS A 118 0.16 6.51 3.12
N ALA A 119 -0.99 6.91 2.57
CA ALA A 119 -1.29 6.83 1.14
C ALA A 119 -1.40 8.25 0.57
N VAL A 120 -0.69 8.55 -0.52
CA VAL A 120 -0.66 9.89 -1.12
C VAL A 120 -0.88 9.83 -2.62
N ASN A 121 -1.77 10.67 -3.16
CA ASN A 121 -1.91 10.88 -4.59
C ASN A 121 -2.10 12.37 -4.92
N CYS A 122 -2.33 12.70 -6.19
CA CYS A 122 -2.52 14.09 -6.64
C CYS A 122 -3.80 14.77 -6.12
N ALA A 123 -4.78 14.00 -5.63
CA ALA A 123 -6.02 14.51 -5.05
C ALA A 123 -5.96 14.67 -3.52
N GLY A 124 -4.98 14.06 -2.84
CA GLY A 124 -4.78 14.24 -1.40
C GLY A 124 -4.01 13.11 -0.74
N GLU A 125 -4.17 13.00 0.58
CA GLU A 125 -3.51 11.99 1.41
C GLU A 125 -4.47 11.37 2.42
N ALA A 126 -4.18 10.14 2.81
CA ALA A 126 -4.83 9.43 3.89
C ALA A 126 -3.78 8.77 4.78
N THR A 127 -4.13 8.57 6.06
CA THR A 127 -3.23 7.91 7.02
C THR A 127 -4.04 7.05 7.98
N CYS A 128 -3.50 5.88 8.34
CA CYS A 128 -3.99 5.06 9.44
C CYS A 128 -2.82 4.54 10.28
N ALA A 129 -3.08 4.21 11.54
CA ALA A 129 -2.07 3.75 12.49
C ALA A 129 -2.58 2.58 13.34
N ALA A 130 -1.68 1.70 13.75
CA ALA A 130 -1.91 0.61 14.69
C ALA A 130 -0.65 0.34 15.52
N GLU A 131 -0.80 -0.39 16.62
CA GLU A 131 0.29 -0.75 17.54
C GLU A 131 0.63 -2.23 17.39
N LEU A 132 1.93 -2.54 17.37
CA LEU A 132 2.44 -3.91 17.48
C LEU A 132 2.85 -4.13 18.93
N ILE A 133 2.25 -5.12 19.59
CA ILE A 133 2.61 -5.54 20.94
C ILE A 133 3.41 -6.83 20.83
N VAL A 134 4.64 -6.82 21.36
CA VAL A 134 5.52 -8.00 21.34
C VAL A 134 5.55 -8.68 22.70
N GLU A 135 4.97 -9.88 22.78
CA GLU A 135 5.02 -10.73 23.95
C GLU A 135 6.32 -11.53 23.96
N THR A 136 7.21 -11.24 24.90
CA THR A 136 8.39 -12.08 25.10
C THR A 136 7.95 -13.42 25.65
N MET A 137 8.33 -14.55 25.02
CA MET A 137 8.19 -15.87 25.64
C MET A 137 9.00 -15.86 26.94
N ALA A 138 8.34 -15.60 28.07
CA ALA A 138 8.92 -15.90 29.36
C ALA A 138 9.13 -17.41 29.38
N SER A 139 10.37 -17.83 29.14
CA SER A 139 10.81 -19.18 29.44
C SER A 139 10.60 -19.37 30.94
N GLU A 140 9.46 -19.94 31.31
CA GLU A 140 9.26 -20.56 32.63
C GLU A 140 10.15 -21.81 32.70
N GLY A 141 11.46 -21.59 32.68
CA GLY A 141 12.46 -22.51 33.16
C GLY A 141 12.39 -22.50 34.68
N GLY A 142 11.81 -23.55 35.24
CA GLY A 142 11.63 -23.73 36.68
C GLY A 142 12.93 -23.57 37.50
N GLY A 143 12.80 -22.84 38.59
CA GLY A 143 13.70 -22.88 39.73
C GLY A 143 12.90 -23.28 40.97
N GLY A 144 12.69 -24.59 41.15
CA GLY A 144 12.23 -25.12 42.44
C GLY A 144 13.31 -24.89 43.49
N GLY A 145 13.14 -23.84 44.29
CA GLY A 145 13.92 -23.59 45.49
C GLY A 145 13.09 -23.93 46.72
N ALA A 146 13.15 -25.18 47.18
CA ALA A 146 12.79 -25.49 48.56
C ALA A 146 13.88 -24.92 49.47
N GLY A 147 13.57 -23.85 50.19
CA GLY A 147 14.37 -23.30 51.28
C GLY A 147 13.46 -23.01 52.46
N ALA A 148 13.45 -23.91 53.44
CA ALA A 148 12.76 -23.76 54.70
C ALA A 148 13.58 -22.87 55.67
N GLY A 149 12.87 -22.10 56.50
CA GLY A 149 13.39 -21.40 57.69
C GLY A 149 13.80 -19.96 57.42
N GLY A 150 13.43 -18.96 58.23
CA GLY A 150 12.73 -18.96 59.50
C GLY A 150 12.35 -17.52 59.88
N ASP A 151 11.51 -17.43 60.89
CA ASP A 151 11.05 -16.27 61.65
C ASP A 151 12.05 -15.09 61.69
N ASP A 152 11.64 -13.91 61.21
CA ASP A 152 12.21 -12.64 61.63
C ASP A 152 11.07 -11.64 61.84
N ASP A 153 11.13 -11.04 63.02
CA ASP A 153 10.12 -10.43 63.85
C ASP A 153 10.18 -8.90 63.71
N GLN A 154 9.00 -8.25 63.53
CA GLN A 154 8.70 -6.83 63.82
C GLN A 154 9.53 -5.76 63.03
N GLU A 155 9.01 -4.65 62.54
CA GLU A 155 8.30 -3.58 63.24
C GLU A 155 7.46 -2.76 62.25
N GLU A 156 6.34 -2.27 62.77
CA GLU A 156 5.53 -1.15 62.28
C GLU A 156 6.42 0.12 62.18
N GLU A 157 6.13 1.11 61.34
CA GLU A 157 5.41 2.31 61.81
C GLU A 157 4.98 3.19 60.61
N GLU A 158 3.90 3.92 60.88
CA GLU A 158 3.20 4.93 60.09
C GLU A 158 4.15 6.12 59.75
N GLU A 159 3.86 7.01 58.80
CA GLU A 159 3.12 8.23 59.09
C GLU A 159 2.71 8.94 57.77
N GLU A 160 1.50 9.50 57.83
CA GLU A 160 0.90 10.48 56.93
C GLU A 160 1.72 11.78 56.93
N GLU A 161 1.79 12.53 55.81
CA GLU A 161 1.66 14.00 55.87
C GLU A 161 0.99 14.52 54.58
N GLU A 162 -0.17 15.15 54.76
CA GLU A 162 -0.82 16.07 53.83
C GLU A 162 -0.02 17.39 53.78
N GLU A 163 0.11 18.02 52.61
CA GLU A 163 0.29 19.48 52.54
C GLU A 163 -0.56 20.10 51.42
N GLU A 164 -1.52 20.90 51.91
CA GLU A 164 -2.15 22.15 51.40
C GLU A 164 -2.87 22.24 50.04
#